data_AF-A0A934BGT0-F1
#
_entry.id   AF-A0A934BGT0-F1
#
_cell.length_a   1.000
_cell.length_b   1.000
_cell.length_c   1.000
_cell.angle_alpha   90.00
_cell.angle_beta   90.00
_cell.angle_gamma   90.00
#
_symmetry.space_group_name_H-M   'P 1'
#
loop_
_entity.id
_entity.type
_entity.pdbx_description
1 polymer ?
#
loop_
_entity_poly.entity_id
_entity_poly.type
_entity_poly.pdbx_seq_one_letter_code
_entity_poly.pdbx_strand_id
1 'polypeptide(L)'
;MLQQGKVKANQIPYYLKWIGNCYAFFHVSDSTLLNSDQKKQFLTYTAKNHEDWQVNQADTALRLYNYFLSEKLKTSIPTNMAQENWITIEEKLREALRLRHRSYSTEKTYLTWARSFHAFINNKEPADLEGRDIQDFL
;
A
#
# COMPACT_ATOMS: atom_id res chain seq x y z
N MET A 1 -17.35 22.21 -2.32
CA MET A 1 -17.83 21.26 -3.35
C MET A 1 -16.60 20.58 -3.94
N LEU A 2 -16.24 19.40 -3.43
CA LEU A 2 -15.02 18.68 -3.81
C LEU A 2 -15.24 18.03 -5.18
N GLN A 3 -14.45 18.45 -6.16
CA GLN A 3 -14.52 17.94 -7.52
C GLN A 3 -14.10 16.47 -7.56
N GLN A 4 -15.06 15.59 -7.90
CA GLN A 4 -14.82 14.22 -8.30
C GLN A 4 -14.00 14.19 -9.59
N GLY A 5 -12.69 14.23 -9.45
CA GLY A 5 -11.74 14.20 -10.56
C GLY A 5 -11.56 12.79 -11.12
N LYS A 6 -12.22 12.53 -12.25
CA LYS A 6 -11.74 11.69 -13.37
C LYS A 6 -11.71 10.16 -13.21
N VAL A 7 -12.85 9.54 -12.90
CA VAL A 7 -13.17 8.23 -13.48
C VAL A 7 -14.43 8.40 -14.31
N LYS A 8 -14.37 8.12 -15.62
CA LYS A 8 -15.58 8.13 -16.45
C LYS A 8 -16.54 7.11 -15.86
N ALA A 9 -17.76 7.50 -15.50
CA ALA A 9 -18.73 6.63 -14.83
C ALA A 9 -18.92 5.28 -15.56
N ASN A 10 -18.80 5.29 -16.89
CA ASN A 10 -18.90 4.11 -17.75
C ASN A 10 -17.80 3.06 -17.51
N GLN A 11 -16.69 3.42 -16.87
CA GLN A 11 -15.57 2.52 -16.57
C GLN A 11 -15.73 1.83 -15.21
N ILE A 12 -16.61 2.34 -14.34
CA ILE A 12 -16.84 1.80 -12.99
C ILE A 12 -17.23 0.32 -13.02
N PRO A 13 -18.16 -0.15 -13.88
CA PRO A 13 -18.53 -1.57 -13.92
C PRO A 13 -17.36 -2.48 -14.27
N TYR A 14 -16.48 -2.04 -15.16
CA TYR A 14 -15.29 -2.80 -15.55
C TYR A 14 -14.26 -2.86 -14.42
N TYR A 15 -14.09 -1.76 -13.68
CA TYR A 15 -13.22 -1.75 -12.51
C TYR A 15 -13.73 -2.67 -11.42
N LEU A 16 -15.03 -2.64 -11.12
CA LEU A 16 -15.65 -3.55 -10.16
C LEU A 16 -15.48 -5.02 -10.57
N LYS A 17 -15.59 -5.33 -11.87
CA LYS A 17 -15.32 -6.68 -12.38
C LYS A 17 -13.88 -7.11 -12.12
N TRP A 18 -12.90 -6.26 -12.40
CA TRP A 18 -11.48 -6.58 -12.15
C TRP A 18 -11.17 -6.77 -10.68
N ILE A 19 -11.74 -5.92 -9.82
CA ILE A 19 -11.64 -6.05 -8.37
C ILE A 19 -12.25 -7.39 -7.94
N GLY A 20 -13.51 -7.66 -8.27
CA GLY A 20 -14.18 -8.92 -7.92
C GLY A 20 -13.41 -10.16 -8.38
N ASN A 21 -12.90 -10.14 -9.62
CA ASN A 21 -12.08 -11.23 -10.15
C ASN A 21 -10.77 -11.42 -9.37
N CYS A 22 -10.13 -10.34 -8.96
CA CYS A 22 -8.89 -10.39 -8.19
C CYS A 22 -9.11 -11.00 -6.80
N TYR A 23 -10.15 -10.56 -6.10
CA TYR A 23 -10.49 -11.11 -4.78
C TYR A 23 -10.97 -12.56 -4.85
N ALA A 24 -11.73 -12.92 -5.90
CA ALA A 24 -12.12 -14.29 -6.17
C ALA A 24 -10.90 -15.18 -6.49
N PHE A 25 -9.91 -14.67 -7.22
CA PHE A 25 -8.66 -15.38 -7.53
C PHE A 25 -7.86 -15.74 -6.26
N PHE A 26 -7.87 -14.87 -5.25
CA PHE A 26 -7.19 -15.11 -3.98
C PHE A 26 -8.07 -15.78 -2.92
N HIS A 27 -9.36 -15.99 -3.19
CA HIS A 27 -10.34 -16.48 -2.20
C HIS A 27 -10.38 -15.63 -0.91
N VAL A 28 -10.20 -14.31 -1.04
CA VAL A 28 -10.19 -13.37 0.08
C VAL A 28 -11.38 -12.41 0.02
N SER A 29 -11.76 -11.87 1.18
CA SER A 29 -12.85 -10.90 1.32
C SER A 29 -12.50 -9.58 0.63
N ASP A 30 -13.48 -8.91 0.03
CA ASP A 30 -13.35 -7.60 -0.64
C ASP A 30 -12.87 -6.46 0.27
N SER A 31 -12.85 -6.69 1.58
CA SER A 31 -12.33 -5.81 2.61
C SER A 31 -10.82 -5.95 2.87
N THR A 32 -10.16 -6.97 2.32
CA THR A 32 -8.75 -7.28 2.60
C THR A 32 -7.81 -6.47 1.73
N LEU A 33 -6.88 -5.71 2.32
CA LEU A 33 -5.84 -5.01 1.54
C LEU A 33 -4.92 -5.99 0.82
N LEU A 34 -4.86 -5.89 -0.51
CA LEU A 34 -3.93 -6.66 -1.33
C LEU A 34 -2.55 -5.99 -1.38
N ASN A 35 -1.49 -6.75 -1.13
CA ASN A 35 -0.12 -6.25 -1.24
C ASN A 35 0.36 -6.17 -2.71
N SER A 36 1.55 -5.63 -2.92
CA SER A 36 2.17 -5.46 -4.24
C SER A 36 2.37 -6.79 -4.97
N ASP A 37 2.74 -7.85 -4.26
CA ASP A 37 2.97 -9.17 -4.83
C ASP A 37 1.67 -9.84 -5.31
N GLN A 38 0.62 -9.86 -4.48
CA GLN A 38 -0.71 -10.35 -4.86
C GLN A 38 -1.24 -9.63 -6.09
N LYS A 39 -1.11 -8.29 -6.12
CA LYS A 39 -1.46 -7.52 -7.31
C LYS A 39 -0.67 -7.96 -8.54
N LYS A 40 0.65 -8.10 -8.42
CA LYS A 40 1.53 -8.52 -9.53
C LYS A 40 1.19 -9.93 -10.03
N GLN A 41 0.93 -10.87 -9.13
CA GLN A 41 0.52 -12.24 -9.46
C GLN A 41 -0.78 -12.23 -10.28
N PHE A 42 -1.78 -11.46 -9.84
CA PHE A 42 -3.04 -11.34 -10.56
C PHE A 42 -2.89 -10.68 -11.94
N LEU A 43 -2.08 -9.61 -12.07
CA LEU A 43 -1.83 -8.98 -13.36
C LEU A 43 -1.07 -9.92 -14.32
N THR A 44 -0.10 -10.69 -13.79
CA THR A 44 0.63 -11.69 -14.57
C THR A 44 -0.30 -12.80 -15.06
N TYR A 45 -1.23 -13.26 -14.21
CA TYR A 45 -2.28 -14.20 -14.61
C TYR A 45 -3.21 -13.60 -15.67
N THR A 46 -3.62 -12.34 -15.49
CA THR A 46 -4.54 -11.64 -16.39
C THR A 46 -3.93 -11.47 -17.79
N ALA A 47 -2.64 -11.12 -17.86
CA ALA A 47 -1.90 -10.94 -19.11
C ALA A 47 -1.82 -12.20 -19.98
N LYS A 48 -2.04 -13.40 -19.42
CA LYS A 48 -2.07 -14.64 -20.20
C LYS A 48 -3.31 -14.76 -21.10
N ASN A 49 -4.40 -14.09 -20.73
CA ASN A 49 -5.72 -14.27 -21.35
C ASN A 49 -6.37 -12.96 -21.81
N HIS A 50 -5.67 -11.83 -21.67
CA HIS A 50 -6.21 -10.49 -21.95
C HIS A 50 -5.16 -9.60 -22.60
N GLU A 51 -5.62 -8.61 -23.36
CA GLU A 51 -4.76 -7.65 -24.04
C GLU A 51 -4.15 -6.63 -23.07
N ASP A 52 -3.02 -6.02 -23.43
CA ASP A 52 -2.28 -5.07 -22.58
C ASP A 52 -3.16 -3.92 -22.07
N TRP A 53 -4.09 -3.40 -22.88
CA TRP A 53 -4.99 -2.33 -22.43
C TRP A 53 -5.96 -2.80 -21.34
N GLN A 54 -6.34 -4.08 -21.32
CA GLN A 54 -7.18 -4.69 -20.28
C GLN A 54 -6.37 -4.93 -19.01
N VAL A 55 -5.11 -5.37 -19.13
CA VAL A 55 -4.18 -5.50 -17.99
C VAL A 55 -3.94 -4.15 -17.34
N ASN A 56 -3.73 -3.09 -18.13
CA ASN A 56 -3.62 -1.72 -17.63
C ASN A 56 -4.92 -1.22 -16.97
N GLN A 57 -6.08 -1.63 -17.51
CA GLN A 57 -7.37 -1.33 -16.90
C GLN A 57 -7.50 -2.00 -15.51
N ALA A 58 -7.10 -3.26 -15.38
CA ALA A 58 -7.08 -3.99 -14.12
C ALA A 58 -6.10 -3.38 -13.12
N ASP A 59 -4.88 -3.00 -13.56
CA ASP A 59 -3.89 -2.33 -12.72
C ASP A 59 -4.45 -1.04 -12.10
N THR A 60 -5.10 -0.23 -12.94
CA THR A 60 -5.74 1.03 -12.56
C THR A 60 -6.86 0.79 -11.55
N ALA A 61 -7.73 -0.19 -11.81
CA ALA A 61 -8.84 -0.56 -10.92
C ALA A 61 -8.33 -0.95 -9.53
N LEU A 62 -7.32 -1.82 -9.47
CA LEU A 62 -6.74 -2.30 -8.21
C LEU A 62 -6.02 -1.19 -7.44
N ARG A 63 -5.30 -0.29 -8.13
CA ARG A 63 -4.68 0.90 -7.51
C ARG A 63 -5.71 1.80 -6.84
N LEU A 64 -6.79 2.12 -7.56
CA LEU A 64 -7.86 2.97 -7.05
C LEU A 64 -8.56 2.31 -5.86
N TYR A 65 -8.86 1.02 -5.96
CA TYR A 65 -9.55 0.30 -4.89
C TYR A 65 -8.69 0.19 -3.62
N ASN A 66 -7.40 -0.13 -3.75
CA ASN A 66 -6.48 -0.13 -2.61
C ASN A 66 -6.38 1.25 -1.97
N TYR A 67 -6.38 2.33 -2.76
CA TYR A 67 -6.42 3.69 -2.23
C TYR A 67 -7.69 3.95 -1.41
N PHE A 68 -8.87 3.63 -1.96
CA PHE A 68 -10.14 3.81 -1.24
C PHE A 68 -10.22 2.96 0.04
N LEU A 69 -9.76 1.72 0.00
CA LEU A 69 -9.68 0.87 1.20
C LEU A 69 -8.74 1.46 2.24
N SER A 70 -7.58 1.97 1.82
CA SER A 70 -6.62 2.62 2.73
C SER A 70 -7.20 3.86 3.41
N GLU A 71 -7.97 4.67 2.70
CA GLU A 71 -8.63 5.88 3.21
C GLU A 71 -9.75 5.52 4.19
N LYS A 72 -10.54 4.50 3.87
CA LYS A 72 -11.60 3.99 4.76
C LYS A 72 -11.01 3.43 6.06
N LEU A 73 -9.90 2.68 5.99
CA LEU A 73 -9.23 2.10 7.17
C LEU A 73 -8.54 3.15 8.05
N LYS A 74 -7.94 4.19 7.45
CA LYS A 74 -7.37 5.32 8.19
C LYS A 74 -8.40 6.07 9.03
N THR A 75 -9.65 6.07 8.58
CA THR A 75 -10.76 6.73 9.28
C THR A 75 -11.33 5.86 10.42
N SER A 76 -11.04 4.54 10.43
CA SER A 76 -11.56 3.58 11.43
C SER A 76 -10.59 3.22 12.55
N ILE A 77 -9.30 3.58 12.47
CA ILE A 77 -8.33 3.34 13.54
C ILE A 77 -8.33 4.54 14.51
N PRO A 78 -8.45 4.35 15.84
CA PRO A 78 -8.23 5.42 16.81
C PRO A 78 -6.77 5.87 16.69
N THR A 79 -6.58 7.08 16.16
CA THR A 79 -5.31 7.69 15.70
C THR A 79 -4.18 7.72 16.73
N ASN A 80 -4.45 7.51 18.03
CA ASN A 80 -3.47 7.75 19.09
C ASN A 80 -2.43 6.62 19.29
N MET A 81 -2.81 5.34 19.30
CA MET A 81 -1.87 4.25 19.63
C MET A 81 -0.89 3.90 18.50
N ALA A 82 -1.37 3.83 17.26
CA ALA A 82 -0.49 3.54 16.12
C ALA A 82 0.52 4.67 15.87
N GLN A 83 0.12 5.92 16.13
CA GLN A 83 1.00 7.07 15.92
C GLN A 83 2.10 7.18 16.98
N GLU A 84 1.81 6.85 18.24
CA GLU A 84 2.83 6.74 19.29
C GLU A 84 3.89 5.66 18.96
N ASN A 85 3.45 4.49 18.49
CA ASN A 85 4.36 3.39 18.14
C ASN A 85 5.35 3.78 17.02
N TRP A 86 4.91 4.56 16.03
CA TRP A 86 5.76 5.00 14.93
C TRP A 86 6.74 6.11 15.30
N ILE A 87 6.34 7.01 16.21
CA ILE A 87 7.25 8.01 16.78
C ILE A 87 8.41 7.32 17.49
N THR A 88 8.11 6.30 18.31
CA THR A 88 9.15 5.50 18.99
C THR A 88 10.10 4.80 18.03
N ILE A 89 9.61 4.35 16.86
CA ILE A 89 10.46 3.69 15.84
C ILE A 89 11.36 4.69 15.13
N GLU A 90 10.84 5.87 14.77
CA GLU A 90 11.65 6.94 14.20
C GLU A 90 12.78 7.36 15.16
N GLU A 91 12.48 7.43 16.47
CA GLU A 91 13.47 7.72 17.50
C GLU A 91 14.55 6.64 17.62
N LYS A 92 14.16 5.36 17.69
CA LYS A 92 15.13 4.24 17.73
C LYS A 92 16.01 4.19 16.48
N LEU A 93 15.44 4.46 15.30
CA LEU A 93 16.20 4.52 14.06
C LEU A 93 17.23 5.66 14.11
N ARG A 94 16.82 6.83 14.62
CA ARG A 94 17.69 7.99 14.79
C ARG A 94 18.83 7.70 15.76
N GLU A 95 18.54 7.07 16.90
CA GLU A 95 19.55 6.66 17.88
C GLU A 95 20.55 5.67 17.26
N ALA A 96 20.08 4.65 16.55
CA ALA A 96 20.93 3.66 15.89
C ALA A 96 21.84 4.29 14.81
N LEU A 97 21.35 5.27 14.06
CA LEU A 97 22.14 5.98 13.04
C LEU A 97 23.20 6.89 13.67
N ARG A 98 22.89 7.54 14.79
CA ARG A 98 23.83 8.39 15.55
C ARG A 98 24.90 7.58 16.25
N LEU A 99 24.55 6.42 16.83
CA LEU A 99 25.50 5.45 17.37
C LEU A 99 26.48 4.95 16.32
N ARG A 100 26.05 4.85 15.05
CA ARG A 100 26.90 4.49 13.91
C ARG A 100 27.64 5.68 13.29
N HIS A 101 27.63 6.85 13.94
CA HIS A 101 28.25 8.09 13.49
C HIS A 101 27.91 8.45 12.02
N ARG A 102 26.68 8.16 11.59
CA ARG A 102 26.24 8.53 10.24
C ARG A 102 26.04 10.03 10.14
N SER A 103 26.32 10.58 8.96
CA SER A 103 26.12 12.00 8.70
C SER A 103 24.65 12.37 8.86
N TYR A 104 24.39 13.62 9.22
CA TYR A 104 23.02 14.15 9.32
C TYR A 104 22.23 14.03 8.01
N SER A 105 22.90 14.15 6.86
CA SER A 105 22.27 13.90 5.55
C SER A 105 21.80 12.45 5.39
N THR A 106 22.58 11.50 5.90
CA THR A 106 22.19 10.07 5.90
C THR A 106 21.04 9.82 6.87
N GLU A 107 21.06 10.44 8.06
CA GLU A 107 19.94 10.39 9.02
C GLU A 107 18.63 10.83 8.36
N LYS A 108 18.65 11.96 7.64
CA LYS A 108 17.47 12.51 6.95
C LYS A 108 16.97 11.60 5.82
N THR A 109 17.86 11.02 5.03
CA THR A 109 17.49 10.08 3.96
C THR A 109 16.84 8.83 4.54
N TYR A 110 17.42 8.24 5.58
CA TYR A 110 16.87 7.03 6.21
C TYR A 110 15.54 7.30 6.91
N LEU A 111 15.36 8.45 7.55
CA LEU A 111 14.06 8.85 8.11
C LEU A 111 13.01 9.07 7.02
N THR A 112 13.41 9.64 5.88
CA THR A 112 12.51 9.79 4.73
C THR A 112 12.09 8.43 4.20
N TRP A 113 13.02 7.48 4.10
CA TRP A 113 12.72 6.10 3.71
C TRP A 113 11.83 5.39 4.73
N ALA A 114 12.05 5.58 6.03
CA ALA A 114 11.20 5.02 7.08
C ALA A 114 9.76 5.55 7.00
N ARG A 115 9.58 6.83 6.69
CA ARG A 115 8.25 7.43 6.46
C ARG A 115 7.59 6.93 5.18
N SER A 116 8.35 6.81 4.11
CA SER A 116 7.87 6.21 2.86
C SER A 116 7.52 4.75 3.06
N PHE A 117 8.29 4.00 3.85
CA PHE A 117 8.04 2.63 4.22
C PHE A 117 6.76 2.52 5.06
N HIS A 118 6.62 3.36 6.07
CA HIS A 118 5.40 3.46 6.88
C HIS A 118 4.15 3.74 6.02
N ALA A 119 4.27 4.66 5.06
CA ALA A 119 3.21 4.94 4.10
C ALA A 119 2.95 3.76 3.15
N PHE A 120 3.98 3.00 2.78
CA PHE A 120 3.92 1.84 1.91
C PHE A 120 3.22 0.64 2.57
N ILE A 121 3.54 0.34 3.82
CA ILE A 121 2.91 -0.73 4.63
C ILE A 121 1.53 -0.34 5.18
N ASN A 122 1.03 0.85 4.83
CA ASN A 122 -0.30 1.37 5.14
C ASN A 122 -0.69 1.27 6.63
N ASN A 123 0.18 1.76 7.52
CA ASN A 123 0.00 1.74 8.99
C ASN A 123 -0.18 0.32 9.61
N LYS A 124 0.36 -0.74 9.00
CA LYS A 124 0.54 -2.00 9.73
C LYS A 124 1.23 -1.74 11.07
N GLU A 125 0.77 -2.42 12.11
CA GLU A 125 1.38 -2.30 13.41
C GLU A 125 2.83 -2.79 13.32
N PRO A 126 3.79 -2.11 13.96
CA PRO A 126 5.20 -2.51 13.88
C PRO A 126 5.48 -3.95 14.33
N ALA A 127 4.60 -4.51 15.16
CA ALA A 127 4.64 -5.89 15.61
C ALA A 127 4.29 -6.91 14.51
N ASP A 128 3.53 -6.50 13.49
CA ASP A 128 3.11 -7.32 12.35
C ASP A 128 4.05 -7.20 11.14
N LEU A 129 5.18 -6.51 11.31
CA LEU A 129 6.17 -6.35 10.25
C LEU A 129 6.94 -7.65 10.02
N GLU A 130 6.75 -8.24 8.85
CA GLU A 130 7.54 -9.37 8.41
C GLU A 130 8.71 -8.92 7.52
N GLY A 131 9.76 -9.73 7.44
CA GLY A 131 10.90 -9.45 6.54
C GLY A 131 10.50 -9.32 5.06
N ARG A 132 9.35 -9.87 4.68
CA ARG A 132 8.73 -9.71 3.34
C ARG A 132 8.27 -8.28 3.07
N ASP A 133 7.70 -7.60 4.07
CA ASP A 133 7.27 -6.21 3.91
C ASP A 133 8.47 -5.30 3.58
N ILE A 134 9.64 -5.59 4.17
CA ILE A 134 10.90 -4.87 3.91
C ILE A 134 11.44 -5.18 2.50
N GLN A 135 11.36 -6.44 2.05
CA GLN A 135 11.75 -6.82 0.68
C GLN A 135 10.87 -6.18 -0.38
N ASP A 136 9.57 -6.02 -0.12
CA ASP A 136 8.64 -5.39 -1.05
C ASP A 136 8.86 -3.89 -1.22
N PHE A 137 9.58 -3.26 -0.27
CA PHE A 137 9.89 -1.83 -0.28
C PHE A 137 11.27 -1.47 -0.89
N LEU A 138 12.26 -2.37 -0.78
CA LEU A 138 13.64 -2.18 -1.27
C LEU A 138 13.80 -2.52 -2.75
#